data_AF-A0A813ULU5-F1
#
_entry.id   AF-A0A813ULU5-F1
#
_cell.length_a   1.000
_cell.length_b   1.000
_cell.length_c   1.000
_cell.angle_alpha   90.00
_cell.angle_beta   90.00
_cell.angle_gamma   90.00
#
_symmetry.space_group_name_H-M   'P 1'
#
loop_
_entity.id
_entity.type
_entity.pdbx_description
1 polymer ?
#
loop_
_entity_poly.entity_id
_entity_poly.type
_entity_poly.pdbx_seq_one_letter_code
_entity_poly.pdbx_strand_id
1 'polypeptide(L)'
;MNDKGKRIWEELVKEKVRKGSLVGITCHIYSKSTKGPIDETKKCCCGRLTRSHSFDGEAQTQFATETEFNEMTCVPEETPLTVYGQLGIFGSGARFIRCYVGLQNLFETLIDLVIEDVDSQPDLLISCFGGAKNFAMTDKLEKEFMNGISRAAVTKSVWLLTTGLNQGASKLIGQSVHRFTLLNKNLSEPTIIGMTSWGTLTEHTQKVLKYQTSEHVYNMDFIQWDEEDSLESLNWNEYNTLDKYHSHFLLLDDGRMNVYLDDRPRSDFIQKMCSKTNCHSITIIIEGGFNTLEVIKNDLKNKRPVVIIHGSGRLANVLGTLLEVSSKKNTLENTDVEQQIALFFPECERELDEVTMQSIIANIREVLKMEYRNYLNIFKLERDTSLTDTIIKAMDKVQSNSVQQRNLLRLVVSWNYVHRVQNMPKHLEDDQTLYPSLFQQALKENRPVFVDYFLRRYYNPLTTTTYIEYLTALIS
;
A
#
# COMPACT_ATOMS: atom_id res chain seq x y z
N MET A 1 -31.23 -0.52 -11.52
CA MET A 1 -31.30 -1.83 -12.21
C MET A 1 -30.18 -2.69 -11.65
N ASN A 2 -30.56 -3.82 -11.04
CA ASN A 2 -29.75 -4.94 -10.52
C ASN A 2 -28.57 -4.64 -9.58
N ASP A 3 -28.89 -4.41 -8.30
CA ASP A 3 -27.97 -4.64 -7.16
C ASP A 3 -28.20 -6.03 -6.51
N LYS A 4 -28.79 -6.95 -7.28
CA LYS A 4 -29.08 -8.32 -6.84
C LYS A 4 -27.89 -9.21 -7.18
N GLY A 5 -26.91 -9.28 -6.29
CA GLY A 5 -25.88 -10.33 -6.33
C GLY A 5 -24.48 -9.96 -5.85
N LYS A 6 -24.18 -8.68 -5.59
CA LYS A 6 -22.87 -8.32 -5.03
C LYS A 6 -22.85 -8.66 -3.53
N ARG A 7 -22.00 -9.59 -3.16
CA ARG A 7 -21.82 -10.00 -1.77
C ARG A 7 -21.15 -8.87 -1.01
N ILE A 8 -21.67 -8.57 0.17
CA ILE A 8 -21.07 -7.59 1.07
C ILE A 8 -19.76 -8.14 1.64
N TRP A 9 -18.85 -7.25 2.03
CA TRP A 9 -17.51 -7.60 2.54
C TRP A 9 -17.52 -8.72 3.57
N GLU A 10 -18.44 -8.65 4.53
CA GLU A 10 -18.57 -9.63 5.62
C GLU A 10 -18.91 -11.03 5.09
N GLU A 11 -19.73 -11.14 4.05
CA GLU A 11 -20.07 -12.42 3.44
C GLU A 11 -18.87 -13.03 2.73
N LEU A 12 -18.06 -12.19 2.07
CA LEU A 12 -16.82 -12.63 1.42
C LEU A 12 -15.84 -13.17 2.48
N VAL A 13 -15.62 -12.42 3.56
CA VAL A 13 -14.74 -12.83 4.67
C VAL A 13 -15.22 -14.15 5.29
N LYS A 14 -16.51 -14.25 5.63
CA LYS A 14 -17.09 -15.46 6.24
C LYS A 14 -16.89 -16.71 5.38
N GLU A 15 -16.95 -16.59 4.06
CA GLU A 15 -16.66 -17.73 3.19
C GLU A 15 -15.19 -18.14 3.23
N LYS A 16 -14.24 -17.19 3.19
CA LYS A 16 -12.81 -17.51 3.27
C LYS A 16 -12.46 -18.13 4.63
N VAL A 17 -13.10 -17.68 5.71
CA VAL A 17 -12.98 -18.28 7.06
C VAL A 17 -13.52 -19.71 7.09
N ARG A 18 -14.71 -19.98 6.50
CA ARG A 18 -15.26 -21.35 6.42
C ARG A 18 -14.37 -22.33 5.65
N LYS A 19 -13.56 -21.82 4.71
CA LYS A 19 -12.56 -22.61 3.97
C LYS A 19 -11.25 -22.80 4.73
N GLY A 20 -11.14 -22.31 5.97
CA GLY A 20 -9.93 -22.37 6.79
C GLY A 20 -8.78 -21.53 6.25
N SER A 21 -9.06 -20.55 5.38
CA SER A 21 -8.02 -19.77 4.68
C SER A 21 -7.59 -18.52 5.45
N LEU A 22 -8.36 -18.08 6.45
CA LEU A 22 -8.09 -16.90 7.26
C LEU A 22 -8.36 -17.22 8.73
N VAL A 23 -7.39 -16.92 9.59
CA VAL A 23 -7.47 -17.07 11.05
C VAL A 23 -6.90 -15.83 11.75
N GLY A 24 -7.32 -15.64 13.00
CA GLY A 24 -6.71 -14.71 13.93
C GLY A 24 -5.53 -15.34 14.67
N ILE A 25 -4.88 -14.53 15.50
CA ILE A 25 -3.83 -14.99 16.41
C ILE A 25 -4.02 -14.33 17.77
N THR A 26 -3.78 -15.11 18.81
CA THR A 26 -3.65 -14.60 20.17
C THR A 26 -2.38 -15.12 20.83
N CYS A 27 -2.06 -14.58 22.00
CA CYS A 27 -0.90 -14.98 22.76
C CYS A 27 -1.35 -15.66 24.06
N HIS A 28 -0.79 -16.83 24.35
CA HIS A 28 -1.05 -17.57 25.58
C HIS A 28 0.19 -17.55 26.48
N ILE A 29 -0.03 -17.43 27.78
CA ILE A 29 1.04 -17.55 28.79
C ILE A 29 0.93 -18.91 29.46
N TYR A 30 2.00 -19.70 29.36
CA TYR A 30 2.15 -20.93 30.12
C TYR A 30 3.09 -20.68 31.30
N SER A 31 2.67 -21.06 32.51
CA SER A 31 3.46 -20.98 33.74
C SER A 31 3.49 -22.32 34.44
N LYS A 32 4.69 -22.81 34.78
CA LYS A 32 4.88 -24.01 35.61
C LYS A 32 4.88 -23.73 37.12
N SER A 33 4.82 -22.46 37.56
CA SER A 33 5.01 -22.16 38.97
C SER A 33 3.88 -22.70 39.84
N THR A 34 4.17 -23.73 40.62
CA THR A 34 3.37 -24.18 41.77
C THR A 34 3.56 -23.29 43.00
N LYS A 35 4.29 -22.17 42.88
CA LYS A 35 4.59 -21.25 43.97
C LYS A 35 4.18 -19.82 43.61
N GLY A 36 3.00 -19.44 44.06
CA GLY A 36 2.53 -18.05 44.13
C GLY A 36 1.72 -17.56 42.92
N PRO A 37 0.91 -16.50 43.10
CA PRO A 37 0.13 -15.89 42.03
C PRO A 37 1.04 -15.35 40.94
N ILE A 38 0.57 -15.44 39.68
CA ILE A 38 1.26 -14.88 38.52
C ILE A 38 1.30 -13.36 38.68
N ASP A 39 2.47 -12.74 38.53
CA ASP A 39 2.60 -11.28 38.54
C ASP A 39 1.91 -10.69 37.29
N GLU A 40 0.69 -10.20 37.51
CA GLU A 40 -0.19 -9.59 36.52
C GLU A 40 0.38 -8.32 35.86
N THR A 41 1.36 -7.68 36.50
CA THR A 41 1.97 -6.43 36.05
C THR A 41 3.22 -6.65 35.18
N LYS A 42 3.70 -7.89 35.07
CA LYS A 42 4.84 -8.23 34.23
C LYS A 42 4.45 -8.18 32.75
N LYS A 43 5.38 -7.75 31.88
CA LYS A 43 5.23 -7.82 30.42
C LYS A 43 5.61 -9.22 29.92
N CYS A 44 4.73 -9.85 29.14
CA CYS A 44 5.02 -11.05 28.37
C CYS A 44 5.91 -10.71 27.16
N CYS A 45 6.55 -11.70 26.54
CA CYS A 45 7.38 -11.52 25.34
C CYS A 45 6.59 -11.03 24.10
N CYS A 46 5.25 -11.14 24.10
CA CYS A 46 4.39 -10.51 23.11
C CYS A 46 4.19 -9.00 23.35
N GLY A 47 4.70 -8.44 24.46
CA GLY A 47 4.58 -7.03 24.80
C GLY A 47 3.33 -6.63 25.59
N ARG A 48 2.33 -7.52 25.73
CA ARG A 48 1.16 -7.31 26.60
C ARG A 48 1.50 -7.56 28.07
N LEU A 49 0.75 -6.92 28.97
CA LEU A 49 0.79 -7.26 30.40
C LEU A 49 0.20 -8.65 30.62
N THR A 50 0.69 -9.38 31.62
CA THR A 50 0.17 -10.72 31.92
C THR A 50 -1.33 -10.72 32.20
N ARG A 51 -1.87 -9.70 32.91
CA ARG A 51 -3.33 -9.52 33.08
C ARG A 51 -4.12 -9.34 31.78
N SER A 52 -3.48 -8.89 30.71
CA SER A 52 -4.13 -8.64 29.42
C SER A 52 -4.27 -9.88 28.53
N HIS A 53 -3.81 -11.05 29.01
CA HIS A 53 -3.94 -12.33 28.29
C HIS A 53 -5.24 -13.08 28.64
N SER A 54 -6.09 -12.50 29.50
CA SER A 54 -7.25 -13.18 30.09
C SER A 54 -8.56 -12.37 30.08
N PHE A 55 -8.69 -11.27 29.32
CA PHE A 55 -9.89 -10.42 29.36
C PHE A 55 -10.76 -10.34 28.09
N ASP A 56 -10.28 -10.79 26.92
CA ASP A 56 -11.03 -10.66 25.65
C ASP A 56 -11.44 -12.01 25.02
N GLY A 57 -11.89 -12.96 25.84
CA GLY A 57 -12.67 -14.12 25.35
C GLY A 57 -11.98 -15.16 24.47
N GLU A 58 -10.66 -15.10 24.24
CA GLU A 58 -10.00 -16.03 23.29
C GLU A 58 -9.22 -17.19 23.91
N ALA A 59 -8.97 -17.22 25.23
CA ALA A 59 -8.59 -18.46 25.91
C ALA A 59 -8.63 -18.36 27.44
N GLN A 60 -9.28 -19.33 28.06
CA GLN A 60 -9.02 -19.65 29.46
C GLN A 60 -7.59 -20.22 29.54
N THR A 61 -6.77 -19.71 30.44
CA THR A 61 -5.45 -20.27 30.76
C THR A 61 -5.62 -21.75 31.11
N GLN A 62 -5.39 -22.65 30.15
CA GLN A 62 -5.31 -24.07 30.42
C GLN A 62 -3.97 -24.33 31.09
N PHE A 63 -4.01 -24.91 32.29
CA PHE A 63 -2.83 -25.43 32.95
C PHE A 63 -2.26 -26.54 32.07
N ALA A 64 -1.13 -26.31 31.41
CA ALA A 64 -0.48 -27.33 30.61
C ALA A 64 -0.06 -28.51 31.52
N THR A 65 -0.70 -29.65 31.35
CA THR A 65 -0.17 -30.93 31.81
C THR A 65 0.98 -31.32 30.88
N GLU A 66 2.19 -31.30 31.45
CA GLU A 66 3.39 -31.97 30.96
C GLU A 66 3.95 -31.52 29.60
N THR A 67 4.94 -30.62 29.63
CA THR A 67 6.16 -30.63 28.79
C THR A 67 7.13 -29.50 29.20
N GLU A 68 8.39 -29.63 28.83
CA GLU A 68 9.60 -28.95 29.32
C GLU A 68 9.72 -27.41 29.10
N PHE A 69 8.77 -26.60 29.56
CA PHE A 69 8.97 -25.13 29.61
C PHE A 69 9.59 -24.68 30.95
N ASN A 70 10.78 -24.08 30.94
CA ASN A 70 11.52 -23.73 32.16
C ASN A 70 11.40 -22.26 32.62
N GLU A 71 10.67 -21.41 31.90
CA GLU A 71 10.36 -20.03 32.29
C GLU A 71 8.96 -19.65 31.75
N MET A 72 8.43 -18.45 32.07
CA MET A 72 7.16 -17.96 31.50
C MET A 72 7.29 -17.90 29.98
N THR A 73 6.76 -18.91 29.29
CA THR A 73 6.80 -19.00 27.84
C THR A 73 5.52 -18.46 27.28
N CYS A 74 5.62 -17.44 26.42
CA CYS A 74 4.48 -17.01 25.64
C CYS A 74 4.49 -17.71 24.29
N VAL A 75 3.37 -18.33 23.94
CA VAL A 75 3.20 -19.11 22.71
C VAL A 75 2.08 -18.44 21.90
N PRO A 76 2.34 -18.07 20.63
CA PRO A 76 1.29 -17.65 19.73
C PRO A 76 0.38 -18.84 19.39
N GLU A 77 -0.93 -18.64 19.45
CA GLU A 77 -1.94 -19.66 19.12
C GLU A 77 -2.91 -19.09 18.09
N GLU A 78 -3.24 -19.90 17.08
CA GLU A 78 -4.20 -19.54 16.05
C GLU A 78 -5.62 -19.54 16.63
N THR A 79 -6.39 -18.48 16.36
CA THR A 79 -7.76 -18.33 16.85
C THR A 79 -8.73 -18.15 15.68
N PRO A 80 -10.03 -18.41 15.87
CA PRO A 80 -11.04 -17.99 14.90
C PRO A 80 -10.90 -16.49 14.57
N LEU A 81 -11.17 -16.13 13.32
CA LEU A 81 -11.09 -14.74 12.87
C LEU A 81 -12.23 -13.90 13.49
N THR A 82 -11.90 -13.00 14.42
CA THR A 82 -12.88 -12.23 15.19
C THR A 82 -12.94 -10.73 14.88
N VAL A 83 -12.02 -10.19 14.06
CA VAL A 83 -11.93 -8.75 13.78
C VAL A 83 -11.94 -8.48 12.27
N TYR A 84 -13.12 -8.11 11.76
CA TYR A 84 -13.37 -7.76 10.36
C TYR A 84 -14.71 -7.04 10.21
N GLY A 85 -14.83 -6.16 9.22
CA GLY A 85 -16.10 -5.47 8.96
C GLY A 85 -15.91 -4.21 8.13
N GLN A 86 -16.86 -3.30 8.26
CA GLN A 86 -16.87 -2.01 7.59
C GLN A 86 -16.95 -0.87 8.62
N LEU A 87 -16.11 0.16 8.48
CA LEU A 87 -16.15 1.35 9.33
C LEU A 87 -17.31 2.27 8.90
N GLY A 88 -18.37 2.35 9.71
CA GLY A 88 -19.52 3.21 9.46
C GLY A 88 -19.37 4.62 10.07
N ILE A 89 -19.97 5.61 9.38
CA ILE A 89 -20.46 6.91 9.90
C ILE A 89 -19.66 8.19 9.56
N PHE A 90 -18.31 8.22 9.45
CA PHE A 90 -17.63 9.47 9.00
C PHE A 90 -16.33 9.31 8.16
N GLY A 91 -16.36 8.66 6.99
CA GLY A 91 -15.23 8.84 6.07
C GLY A 91 -15.20 8.10 4.73
N SER A 92 -15.45 6.79 4.68
CA SER A 92 -15.23 6.05 3.43
C SER A 92 -15.97 4.71 3.30
N GLY A 93 -16.63 4.22 4.36
CA GLY A 93 -17.11 2.83 4.36
C GLY A 93 -15.95 1.84 4.18
N ALA A 94 -14.78 2.15 4.77
CA ALA A 94 -13.58 1.33 4.63
C ALA A 94 -13.83 -0.10 5.12
N ARG A 95 -13.36 -1.07 4.36
CA ARG A 95 -13.36 -2.48 4.75
C ARG A 95 -12.11 -2.79 5.55
N PHE A 96 -12.22 -3.59 6.60
CA PHE A 96 -11.06 -4.02 7.38
C PHE A 96 -11.11 -5.50 7.73
N ILE A 97 -9.92 -6.07 7.94
CA ILE A 97 -9.73 -7.44 8.39
C ILE A 97 -8.40 -7.58 9.14
N ARG A 98 -8.39 -8.30 10.27
CA ARG A 98 -7.20 -8.66 11.06
C ARG A 98 -6.82 -10.11 10.86
N CYS A 99 -5.66 -10.41 10.29
CA CYS A 99 -5.25 -11.79 10.00
C CYS A 99 -3.86 -12.13 10.55
N TYR A 100 -3.67 -13.40 10.93
CA TYR A 100 -2.36 -13.93 11.28
C TYR A 100 -1.43 -13.96 10.06
N VAL A 101 -0.25 -13.33 10.17
CA VAL A 101 0.73 -13.21 9.08
C VAL A 101 1.44 -14.53 8.74
N GLY A 102 1.44 -15.50 9.66
CA GLY A 102 2.13 -16.79 9.48
C GLY A 102 1.41 -17.81 8.57
N LEU A 103 0.25 -17.45 8.03
CA LEU A 103 -0.52 -18.33 7.14
C LEU A 103 0.11 -18.44 5.75
N GLN A 104 0.27 -19.67 5.26
CA GLN A 104 0.97 -19.97 4.01
C GLN A 104 0.38 -19.28 2.76
N ASN A 105 -0.95 -19.19 2.65
CA ASN A 105 -1.66 -18.62 1.50
C ASN A 105 -2.40 -17.32 1.84
N LEU A 106 -1.91 -16.59 2.85
CA LEU A 106 -2.57 -15.37 3.35
C LEU A 106 -2.79 -14.36 2.23
N PHE A 107 -1.72 -13.96 1.54
CA PHE A 107 -1.79 -12.85 0.61
C PHE A 107 -2.61 -13.17 -0.63
N GLU A 108 -2.54 -14.39 -1.16
CA GLU A 108 -3.44 -14.84 -2.23
C GLU A 108 -4.90 -14.70 -1.82
N THR A 109 -5.24 -15.12 -0.60
CA THR A 109 -6.60 -15.04 -0.06
C THR A 109 -7.05 -13.60 0.15
N LEU A 110 -6.18 -12.74 0.68
CA LEU A 110 -6.45 -11.31 0.86
C LEU A 110 -6.60 -10.58 -0.49
N ILE A 111 -5.79 -10.94 -1.49
CA ILE A 111 -5.89 -10.38 -2.84
C ILE A 111 -7.23 -10.78 -3.48
N ASP A 112 -7.61 -12.06 -3.39
CA ASP A 112 -8.92 -12.53 -3.86
C ASP A 112 -10.06 -11.77 -3.21
N LEU A 113 -9.98 -11.59 -1.89
CA LEU A 113 -10.98 -10.88 -1.13
C LEU A 113 -11.14 -9.42 -1.60
N VAL A 114 -10.05 -8.69 -1.82
CA VAL A 114 -10.10 -7.30 -2.30
C VAL A 114 -10.57 -7.23 -3.76
N ILE A 115 -10.13 -8.14 -4.63
CA ILE A 115 -10.60 -8.18 -6.04
C ILE A 115 -12.10 -8.46 -6.12
N GLU A 116 -12.60 -9.39 -5.31
CA GLU A 116 -14.03 -9.73 -5.22
C GLU A 116 -14.86 -8.55 -4.68
N ASP A 117 -14.38 -7.82 -3.67
CA ASP A 117 -15.09 -6.63 -3.14
C ASP A 117 -15.09 -5.46 -4.13
N VAL A 118 -13.93 -5.15 -4.73
CA VAL A 118 -13.82 -4.03 -5.67
C VAL A 118 -14.50 -4.37 -7.01
N ASP A 119 -14.68 -5.65 -7.33
CA ASP A 119 -15.18 -6.16 -8.61
C ASP A 119 -14.32 -5.64 -9.79
N SER A 120 -13.00 -5.65 -9.59
CA SER A 120 -11.99 -5.36 -10.61
C SER A 120 -10.60 -5.77 -10.14
N GLN A 121 -9.63 -5.76 -11.05
CA GLN A 121 -8.21 -5.96 -10.75
C GLN A 121 -7.39 -4.75 -11.23
N PRO A 122 -6.22 -4.47 -10.62
CA PRO A 122 -5.38 -3.38 -11.05
C PRO A 122 -4.63 -3.70 -12.35
N ASP A 123 -4.45 -2.68 -13.18
CA ASP A 123 -3.44 -2.61 -14.24
C ASP A 123 -2.09 -2.14 -13.66
N LEU A 124 -2.13 -1.32 -12.61
CA LEU A 124 -0.98 -0.78 -11.90
C LEU A 124 -1.21 -0.75 -10.39
N LEU A 125 -0.25 -1.29 -9.63
CA LEU A 125 -0.14 -1.15 -8.18
C LEU A 125 0.96 -0.15 -7.84
N ILE A 126 0.58 0.97 -7.22
CA ILE A 126 1.53 1.97 -6.73
C ILE A 126 1.72 1.76 -5.23
N SER A 127 2.91 1.32 -4.85
CA SER A 127 3.28 1.13 -3.45
C SER A 127 4.03 2.36 -2.94
N CYS A 128 3.41 3.12 -2.04
CA CYS A 128 4.03 4.31 -1.46
C CYS A 128 4.68 3.98 -0.12
N PHE A 129 5.98 4.20 0.00
CA PHE A 129 6.73 4.15 1.25
C PHE A 129 7.26 5.54 1.57
N GLY A 130 7.18 5.91 2.85
CA GLY A 130 7.71 7.18 3.27
C GLY A 130 7.78 7.34 4.77
N GLY A 131 7.99 8.58 5.21
CA GLY A 131 8.09 8.92 6.62
C GLY A 131 6.95 8.33 7.44
N ALA A 132 7.29 7.48 8.42
CA ALA A 132 6.33 6.95 9.39
C ALA A 132 5.80 8.05 10.33
N LYS A 133 6.53 9.16 10.46
CA LYS A 133 6.12 10.37 11.18
C LYS A 133 5.73 11.46 10.18
N ASN A 134 4.97 12.46 10.64
CA ASN A 134 4.69 13.66 9.85
C ASN A 134 6.00 14.33 9.45
N PHE A 135 6.06 14.79 8.21
CA PHE A 135 7.20 15.46 7.63
C PHE A 135 6.73 16.63 6.78
N ALA A 136 7.63 17.57 6.55
CA ALA A 136 7.37 18.73 5.72
C ALA A 136 8.27 18.68 4.49
N MET A 137 7.70 19.11 3.37
CA MET A 137 8.45 19.42 2.15
C MET A 137 8.01 20.82 1.68
N THR A 138 8.62 21.32 0.60
CA THR A 138 8.18 22.62 0.07
C THR A 138 6.73 22.53 -0.44
N ASP A 139 5.93 23.57 -0.23
CA ASP A 139 4.52 23.61 -0.66
C ASP A 139 4.34 23.24 -2.14
N LYS A 140 5.29 23.67 -2.97
CA LYS A 140 5.27 23.39 -4.41
C LYS A 140 5.49 21.89 -4.69
N LEU A 141 6.44 21.25 -4.01
CA LEU A 141 6.70 19.82 -4.17
C LEU A 141 5.54 18.99 -3.62
N GLU A 142 5.01 19.36 -2.45
CA GLU A 142 3.86 18.69 -1.84
C GLU A 142 2.65 18.73 -2.78
N LYS A 143 2.34 19.92 -3.32
CA LYS A 143 1.24 20.09 -4.26
C LYS A 143 1.41 19.27 -5.53
N GLU A 144 2.61 19.23 -6.13
CA GLU A 144 2.86 18.41 -7.32
C GLU A 144 2.80 16.92 -7.03
N PHE A 145 3.33 16.47 -5.88
CA PHE A 145 3.21 15.09 -5.44
C PHE A 145 1.75 14.69 -5.26
N MET A 146 0.98 15.47 -4.50
CA MET A 146 -0.46 15.26 -4.28
C MET A 146 -1.22 15.21 -5.61
N ASN A 147 -1.02 16.21 -6.48
CA ASN A 147 -1.68 16.23 -7.80
C ASN A 147 -1.35 14.99 -8.64
N GLY A 148 -0.09 14.57 -8.65
CA GLY A 148 0.36 13.40 -9.39
C GLY A 148 -0.27 12.10 -8.89
N ILE A 149 -0.23 11.88 -7.57
CA ILE A 149 -0.82 10.68 -6.95
C ILE A 149 -2.35 10.70 -7.10
N SER A 150 -3.01 11.82 -6.85
CA SER A 150 -4.47 11.91 -7.00
C SER A 150 -4.93 11.63 -8.44
N ARG A 151 -4.23 12.18 -9.45
CA ARG A 151 -4.53 11.89 -10.86
C ARG A 151 -4.34 10.42 -11.21
N ALA A 152 -3.31 9.78 -10.67
CA ALA A 152 -3.09 8.35 -10.87
C ALA A 152 -4.22 7.52 -10.21
N ALA A 153 -4.52 7.81 -8.95
CA ALA A 153 -5.41 7.01 -8.10
C ALA A 153 -6.88 7.00 -8.53
N VAL A 154 -7.36 8.06 -9.20
CA VAL A 154 -8.75 8.10 -9.70
C VAL A 154 -8.99 7.23 -10.92
N THR A 155 -7.93 6.69 -11.52
CA THR A 155 -8.06 5.69 -12.58
C THR A 155 -8.43 4.36 -11.92
N LYS A 156 -9.62 3.81 -12.22
CA LYS A 156 -10.16 2.61 -11.53
C LYS A 156 -9.18 1.41 -11.51
N SER A 157 -8.36 1.26 -12.54
CA SER A 157 -7.36 0.18 -12.64
C SER A 157 -6.02 0.51 -11.96
N VAL A 158 -5.91 1.61 -11.22
CA VAL A 158 -4.72 1.96 -10.43
C VAL A 158 -5.05 1.80 -8.96
N TRP A 159 -4.34 0.90 -8.28
CA TRP A 159 -4.53 0.69 -6.85
C TRP A 159 -3.34 1.27 -6.09
N LEU A 160 -3.62 1.94 -4.97
CA LEU A 160 -2.60 2.45 -4.08
C LEU A 160 -2.42 1.51 -2.89
N LEU A 161 -1.17 1.27 -2.52
CA LEU A 161 -0.80 0.55 -1.30
C LEU A 161 0.01 1.49 -0.41
N THR A 162 -0.44 1.67 0.84
CA THR A 162 0.24 2.50 1.85
C THR A 162 0.23 1.78 3.21
N THR A 163 0.77 2.41 4.26
CA THR A 163 0.63 1.88 5.63
C THR A 163 -0.80 1.98 6.17
N GLY A 164 -1.66 2.84 5.61
CA GLY A 164 -3.00 3.09 6.13
C GLY A 164 -3.05 3.86 7.45
N LEU A 165 -1.92 4.33 7.97
CA LEU A 165 -1.86 5.09 9.21
C LEU A 165 -2.15 6.57 8.96
N ASN A 166 -2.83 7.21 9.91
CA ASN A 166 -3.16 8.64 9.89
C ASN A 166 -1.96 9.52 10.28
N GLN A 167 -0.80 9.25 9.68
CA GLN A 167 0.43 9.99 9.86
C GLN A 167 1.33 9.87 8.61
N GLY A 168 2.21 10.86 8.44
CA GLY A 168 3.23 10.87 7.41
C GLY A 168 2.66 10.74 6.00
N ALA A 169 3.29 9.90 5.18
CA ALA A 169 2.98 9.79 3.76
C ALA A 169 1.57 9.22 3.50
N SER A 170 1.12 8.27 4.33
CA SER A 170 -0.18 7.61 4.16
C SER A 170 -1.33 8.60 4.33
N LYS A 171 -1.30 9.43 5.39
CA LYS A 171 -2.24 10.52 5.61
C LYS A 171 -2.28 11.52 4.46
N LEU A 172 -1.11 11.97 3.99
CA LEU A 172 -1.01 12.92 2.87
C LEU A 172 -1.66 12.36 1.60
N ILE A 173 -1.42 11.08 1.31
CA ILE A 173 -2.02 10.40 0.15
C ILE A 173 -3.53 10.27 0.31
N GLY A 174 -4.02 9.78 1.46
CA GLY A 174 -5.45 9.64 1.72
C GLY A 174 -6.21 10.96 1.58
N GLN A 175 -5.70 12.02 2.21
CA GLN A 175 -6.28 13.37 2.15
C GLN A 175 -6.28 13.96 0.73
N SER A 176 -5.18 13.82 0.00
CA SER A 176 -5.06 14.38 -1.35
C SER A 176 -6.01 13.71 -2.32
N VAL A 177 -6.04 12.37 -2.33
CA VAL A 177 -6.93 11.58 -3.17
C VAL A 177 -8.40 11.87 -2.83
N HIS A 178 -8.77 11.87 -1.55
CA HIS A 178 -10.14 12.20 -1.14
C HIS A 178 -10.56 13.60 -1.59
N ARG A 179 -9.73 14.62 -1.35
CA ARG A 179 -10.01 16.00 -1.79
C ARG A 179 -10.19 16.07 -3.30
N PHE A 180 -9.36 15.37 -4.06
CA PHE A 180 -9.43 15.34 -5.51
C PHE A 180 -10.72 14.66 -6.00
N THR A 181 -11.12 13.54 -5.38
CA THR A 181 -12.39 12.85 -5.70
C THR A 181 -13.60 13.71 -5.35
N LEU A 182 -13.62 14.40 -4.20
CA LEU A 182 -14.71 15.30 -3.81
C LEU A 182 -14.94 16.44 -4.82
N LEU A 183 -13.86 16.99 -5.36
CA LEU A 183 -13.91 18.05 -6.36
C LEU A 183 -14.38 17.55 -7.74
N ASN A 184 -14.35 16.24 -7.96
CA ASN A 184 -14.65 15.60 -9.25
C ASN A 184 -15.66 14.45 -9.05
N LYS A 185 -16.92 14.80 -8.74
CA LYS A 185 -17.99 13.86 -8.37
C LYS A 185 -18.31 12.75 -9.39
N ASN A 186 -17.81 12.85 -10.63
CA ASN A 186 -18.00 11.85 -11.68
C ASN A 186 -16.89 10.78 -11.70
N LEU A 187 -15.88 10.88 -10.84
CA LEU A 187 -14.78 9.92 -10.78
C LEU A 187 -15.17 8.70 -9.94
N SER A 188 -14.59 7.55 -10.31
CA SER A 188 -14.75 6.33 -9.52
C SER A 188 -14.11 6.47 -8.14
N GLU A 189 -14.66 5.76 -7.16
CA GLU A 189 -14.02 5.65 -5.85
C GLU A 189 -12.66 4.96 -5.99
N PRO A 190 -11.58 5.57 -5.47
CA PRO A 190 -10.23 5.06 -5.61
C PRO A 190 -9.98 3.87 -4.68
N THR A 191 -9.24 2.87 -5.15
CA THR A 191 -8.80 1.75 -4.31
C THR A 191 -7.50 2.09 -3.60
N ILE A 192 -7.59 2.42 -2.32
CA ILE A 192 -6.44 2.73 -1.46
C ILE A 192 -6.39 1.72 -0.31
N ILE A 193 -5.42 0.82 -0.39
CA ILE A 193 -5.21 -0.26 0.57
C ILE A 193 -4.20 0.21 1.62
N GLY A 194 -4.64 0.29 2.86
CA GLY A 194 -3.79 0.47 4.03
C GLY A 194 -3.37 -0.90 4.57
N MET A 195 -2.08 -1.14 4.71
CA MET A 195 -1.59 -2.37 5.31
C MET A 195 -0.62 -2.06 6.45
N THR A 196 -0.98 -2.50 7.65
CA THR A 196 -0.24 -2.19 8.88
C THR A 196 -0.26 -3.35 9.85
N SER A 197 0.64 -3.30 10.82
CA SER A 197 0.70 -4.25 11.93
C SER A 197 -0.39 -3.94 12.94
N TRP A 198 -1.20 -4.95 13.28
CA TRP A 198 -2.24 -4.83 14.30
C TRP A 198 -1.69 -4.31 15.63
N GLY A 199 -0.56 -4.88 16.09
CA GLY A 199 0.04 -4.56 17.37
C GLY A 199 0.53 -3.12 17.54
N THR A 200 0.65 -2.34 16.46
CA THR A 200 1.11 -0.94 16.54
C THR A 200 -0.02 0.06 16.63
N LEU A 201 -1.25 -0.37 16.32
CA LEU A 201 -2.45 0.47 16.45
C LEU A 201 -2.70 0.82 17.91
N THR A 202 -3.25 2.02 18.15
CA THR A 202 -3.63 2.43 19.51
C THR A 202 -4.66 1.46 20.10
N GLU A 203 -4.64 1.27 21.42
CA GLU A 203 -5.63 0.42 22.10
C GLU A 203 -7.07 0.85 21.77
N HIS A 204 -7.31 2.16 21.66
CA HIS A 204 -8.59 2.73 21.24
C HIS A 204 -8.99 2.26 19.82
N THR A 205 -8.09 2.38 18.85
CA THR A 205 -8.34 1.91 17.48
C THR A 205 -8.65 0.42 17.46
N GLN A 206 -7.90 -0.39 18.22
CA GLN A 206 -8.12 -1.83 18.32
C GLN A 206 -9.50 -2.17 18.92
N LYS A 207 -9.92 -1.46 19.98
CA LYS A 207 -11.24 -1.61 20.58
C LYS A 207 -12.35 -1.28 19.58
N VAL A 208 -12.28 -0.13 18.92
CA VAL A 208 -13.28 0.28 17.92
C VAL A 208 -13.42 -0.76 16.81
N LEU A 209 -12.31 -1.31 16.29
CA LEU A 209 -12.35 -2.33 15.24
C LEU A 209 -12.96 -3.66 15.73
N LYS A 210 -12.69 -4.07 16.97
CA LYS A 210 -13.34 -5.23 17.58
C LYS A 210 -14.85 -5.01 17.71
N TYR A 211 -15.28 -3.84 18.17
CA TYR A 211 -16.70 -3.49 18.32
C TYR A 211 -17.46 -3.41 16.99
N GLN A 212 -16.82 -2.88 15.94
CA GLN A 212 -17.41 -2.77 14.60
C GLN A 212 -17.49 -4.11 13.87
N THR A 213 -17.02 -5.21 14.47
CA THR A 213 -17.14 -6.54 13.87
C THR A 213 -18.57 -7.07 14.00
N SER A 214 -19.12 -7.54 12.87
CA SER A 214 -20.56 -7.83 12.68
C SER A 214 -21.24 -8.77 13.70
N GLU A 215 -20.47 -9.55 14.48
CA GLU A 215 -21.03 -10.46 15.48
C GLU A 215 -21.36 -9.78 16.82
N HIS A 216 -20.72 -8.64 17.14
CA HIS A 216 -20.99 -7.90 18.39
C HIS A 216 -22.07 -6.84 18.25
N VAL A 217 -22.44 -6.47 17.01
CA VAL A 217 -23.51 -5.49 16.72
C VAL A 217 -24.90 -6.01 17.14
N TYR A 218 -25.06 -7.32 17.36
CA TYR A 218 -26.34 -7.96 17.72
C TYR A 218 -26.52 -8.30 19.21
N ASN A 219 -25.48 -8.17 20.06
CA ASN A 219 -25.55 -8.44 21.51
C ASN A 219 -25.31 -7.14 22.31
N MET A 220 -26.14 -6.13 22.07
CA MET A 220 -26.04 -4.78 22.64
C MET A 220 -26.44 -4.66 24.13
N ASP A 221 -26.74 -5.76 24.83
CA ASP A 221 -27.33 -5.69 26.18
C ASP A 221 -26.32 -5.63 27.34
N PHE A 222 -25.00 -5.74 27.11
CA PHE A 222 -24.03 -5.90 28.22
C PHE A 222 -22.75 -5.06 28.18
N ILE A 223 -22.59 -4.12 27.25
CA ILE A 223 -21.42 -3.22 27.25
C ILE A 223 -21.93 -1.78 27.34
N GLN A 224 -21.76 -1.16 28.52
CA GLN A 224 -21.98 0.27 28.70
C GLN A 224 -21.07 1.03 27.73
N TRP A 225 -21.67 1.62 26.71
CA TRP A 225 -21.04 2.65 25.90
C TRP A 225 -20.84 3.88 26.78
N ASP A 226 -19.60 4.17 27.18
CA ASP A 226 -19.24 5.53 27.56
C ASP A 226 -19.13 6.37 26.27
N GLU A 227 -19.54 7.64 26.29
CA GLU A 227 -19.46 8.55 25.13
C GLU A 227 -18.03 8.64 24.55
N GLU A 228 -17.01 8.30 25.35
CA GLU A 228 -15.58 8.19 24.99
C GLU A 228 -15.23 6.99 24.09
N ASP A 229 -16.12 6.01 23.86
CA ASP A 229 -15.89 4.84 22.99
C ASP A 229 -16.58 4.94 21.61
N SER A 230 -17.12 6.12 21.27
CA SER A 230 -17.78 6.40 19.99
C SER A 230 -16.81 6.55 18.81
N LEU A 231 -17.27 6.33 17.56
CA LEU A 231 -16.47 6.63 16.36
C LEU A 231 -16.04 8.10 16.27
N GLU A 232 -16.78 8.99 16.94
CA GLU A 232 -16.48 10.42 17.09
C GLU A 232 -15.36 10.69 18.12
N SER A 233 -15.12 9.75 19.04
CA SER A 233 -14.05 9.82 20.04
C SER A 233 -12.72 9.25 19.55
N LEU A 234 -12.67 8.64 18.36
CA LEU A 234 -11.39 8.35 17.70
C LEU A 234 -10.64 9.67 17.60
N ASN A 235 -9.65 9.87 18.46
CA ASN A 235 -8.81 11.03 18.41
C ASN A 235 -7.92 10.88 17.17
N TRP A 236 -8.42 11.32 16.01
CA TRP A 236 -7.72 11.30 14.73
C TRP A 236 -6.45 12.19 14.71
N ASN A 237 -6.05 12.73 15.86
CA ASN A 237 -4.78 13.41 16.06
C ASN A 237 -3.76 12.52 16.80
N GLU A 238 -4.14 11.33 17.25
CA GLU A 238 -3.22 10.35 17.83
C GLU A 238 -2.42 9.61 16.74
N TYR A 239 -1.13 9.45 17.01
CA TYR A 239 -0.23 8.63 16.21
C TYR A 239 -0.69 7.17 16.22
N ASN A 240 -0.45 6.45 15.12
CA ASN A 240 -0.86 5.05 14.92
C ASN A 240 -2.38 4.78 14.96
N THR A 241 -3.21 5.77 14.60
CA THR A 241 -4.61 5.56 14.22
C THR A 241 -4.72 5.26 12.71
N LEU A 242 -5.83 4.68 12.26
CA LEU A 242 -6.08 4.43 10.83
C LEU A 242 -6.47 5.72 10.10
N ASP A 243 -6.09 5.87 8.83
CA ASP A 243 -6.48 7.03 8.00
C ASP A 243 -7.87 6.84 7.38
N LYS A 244 -8.80 7.74 7.71
CA LYS A 244 -10.21 7.64 7.31
C LYS A 244 -10.50 7.70 5.80
N TYR A 245 -9.50 7.96 4.95
CA TYR A 245 -9.68 8.09 3.50
C TYR A 245 -9.22 6.86 2.71
N HIS A 246 -8.77 5.81 3.41
CA HIS A 246 -8.51 4.52 2.78
C HIS A 246 -9.81 3.75 2.54
N SER A 247 -9.81 2.88 1.52
CA SER A 247 -10.96 2.04 1.20
C SER A 247 -10.86 0.64 1.82
N HIS A 248 -9.64 0.15 2.06
CA HIS A 248 -9.38 -1.17 2.63
C HIS A 248 -8.26 -1.11 3.67
N PHE A 249 -8.38 -1.92 4.73
CA PHE A 249 -7.37 -2.13 5.75
C PHE A 249 -7.06 -3.60 5.93
N LEU A 250 -5.81 -3.97 5.62
CA LEU A 250 -5.26 -5.30 5.88
C LEU A 250 -4.40 -5.20 7.14
N LEU A 251 -4.96 -5.65 8.27
CA LEU A 251 -4.32 -5.55 9.58
C LEU A 251 -3.59 -6.87 9.86
N LEU A 252 -2.27 -6.85 9.70
CA LEU A 252 -1.43 -8.03 9.81
C LEU A 252 -1.00 -8.23 11.27
N ASP A 253 -1.16 -9.43 11.78
CA ASP A 253 -0.88 -9.73 13.18
C ASP A 253 0.10 -10.91 13.30
N ASP A 254 1.09 -10.78 14.17
CA ASP A 254 2.05 -11.83 14.55
C ASP A 254 1.99 -12.15 16.05
N GLY A 255 0.98 -11.62 16.74
CA GLY A 255 0.76 -11.75 18.17
C GLY A 255 1.51 -10.73 19.02
N ARG A 256 2.47 -9.98 18.46
CA ARG A 256 3.27 -9.00 19.20
C ARG A 256 2.61 -7.62 19.24
N MET A 257 2.80 -6.89 20.33
CA MET A 257 2.31 -5.54 20.56
C MET A 257 3.45 -4.53 20.52
N ASN A 258 3.16 -3.33 20.01
CA ASN A 258 4.10 -2.21 19.84
C ASN A 258 5.30 -2.55 18.94
N VAL A 259 5.19 -3.56 18.09
CA VAL A 259 6.23 -3.97 17.15
C VAL A 259 5.69 -3.79 15.74
N TYR A 260 6.37 -2.98 14.93
CA TYR A 260 6.11 -2.94 13.50
C TYR A 260 6.64 -4.21 12.85
N LEU A 261 5.82 -4.83 12.01
CA LEU A 261 6.29 -5.85 11.09
C LEU A 261 7.34 -5.25 10.16
N ASP A 262 8.28 -6.08 9.74
CA ASP A 262 9.15 -5.71 8.62
C ASP A 262 8.36 -5.64 7.30
N ASP A 263 9.04 -5.29 6.22
CA ASP A 263 8.41 -5.07 4.92
C ASP A 263 8.21 -6.35 4.09
N ARG A 264 8.53 -7.54 4.62
CA ARG A 264 8.35 -8.82 3.90
C ARG A 264 6.88 -9.09 3.55
N PRO A 265 5.91 -8.95 4.47
CA PRO A 265 4.49 -9.12 4.15
C PRO A 265 4.02 -8.24 2.99
N ARG A 266 4.51 -6.99 2.94
CA ARG A 266 4.17 -6.05 1.87
C ARG A 266 4.76 -6.46 0.54
N SER A 267 6.02 -6.89 0.57
CA SER A 267 6.72 -7.39 -0.60
C SER A 267 6.05 -8.62 -1.20
N ASP A 268 5.61 -9.54 -0.34
CA ASP A 268 4.90 -10.76 -0.70
C ASP A 268 3.53 -10.43 -1.29
N PHE A 269 2.76 -9.54 -0.66
CA PHE A 269 1.49 -9.05 -1.21
C PHE A 269 1.65 -8.48 -2.62
N ILE A 270 2.63 -7.59 -2.84
CA ILE A 270 2.91 -7.01 -4.17
C ILE A 270 3.30 -8.12 -5.17
N GLN A 271 4.13 -9.08 -4.75
CA GLN A 271 4.53 -10.18 -5.62
C GLN A 271 3.36 -11.03 -6.07
N LYS A 272 2.54 -11.49 -5.11
CA LYS A 272 1.37 -12.32 -5.39
C LYS A 272 0.34 -11.57 -6.22
N MET A 273 0.15 -10.28 -5.96
CA MET A 273 -0.77 -9.43 -6.72
C MET A 273 -0.35 -9.32 -8.19
N CYS A 274 0.92 -8.98 -8.45
CA CYS A 274 1.47 -8.90 -9.81
C CYS A 274 1.43 -10.24 -10.53
N SER A 275 1.76 -11.35 -9.85
CA SER A 275 1.72 -12.69 -10.44
C SER A 275 0.31 -13.13 -10.81
N LYS A 276 -0.70 -12.76 -10.00
CA LYS A 276 -2.09 -13.14 -10.22
C LYS A 276 -2.76 -12.31 -11.32
N THR A 277 -2.53 -11.00 -11.32
CA THR A 277 -3.26 -10.05 -12.18
C THR A 277 -2.48 -9.61 -13.41
N ASN A 278 -1.18 -9.91 -13.49
CA ASN A 278 -0.24 -9.34 -14.46
C ASN A 278 -0.18 -7.81 -14.41
N CYS A 279 -0.53 -7.18 -13.29
CA CYS A 279 -0.39 -5.74 -13.12
C CYS A 279 1.08 -5.32 -13.13
N HIS A 280 1.34 -4.07 -13.49
CA HIS A 280 2.61 -3.43 -13.16
C HIS A 280 2.65 -3.10 -11.67
N SER A 281 3.85 -3.10 -11.09
CA SER A 281 4.09 -2.53 -9.76
C SER A 281 5.17 -1.48 -9.85
N ILE A 282 4.98 -0.39 -9.10
CA ILE A 282 5.97 0.66 -8.92
C ILE A 282 6.01 1.08 -7.47
N THR A 283 7.20 1.33 -6.95
CA THR A 283 7.39 1.80 -5.59
C THR A 283 7.78 3.27 -5.59
N ILE A 284 7.09 4.10 -4.82
CA ILE A 284 7.40 5.51 -4.65
C ILE A 284 7.96 5.72 -3.24
N ILE A 285 9.14 6.32 -3.17
CA ILE A 285 9.82 6.67 -1.91
C ILE A 285 9.71 8.18 -1.69
N ILE A 286 9.01 8.55 -0.62
CA ILE A 286 8.87 9.94 -0.17
C ILE A 286 9.47 10.09 1.23
N GLU A 287 10.48 10.94 1.35
CA GLU A 287 11.27 11.10 2.56
C GLU A 287 11.97 9.78 3.01
N GLY A 288 11.48 9.10 4.05
CA GLY A 288 11.91 7.75 4.43
C GLY A 288 13.13 7.68 5.35
N GLY A 289 13.23 6.59 6.12
CA GLY A 289 14.35 6.30 7.02
C GLY A 289 15.22 5.14 6.49
N PHE A 290 16.28 4.76 7.20
CA PHE A 290 17.19 3.70 6.73
C PHE A 290 16.53 2.34 6.55
N ASN A 291 15.47 2.01 7.31
CA ASN A 291 14.70 0.77 7.13
C ASN A 291 14.10 0.67 5.71
N THR A 292 13.79 1.81 5.09
CA THR A 292 13.29 1.86 3.70
C THR A 292 14.32 1.37 2.67
N LEU A 293 15.62 1.30 3.01
CA LEU A 293 16.62 0.69 2.12
C LEU A 293 16.34 -0.78 1.86
N GLU A 294 15.81 -1.52 2.83
CA GLU A 294 15.49 -2.94 2.65
C GLU A 294 14.35 -3.13 1.64
N VAL A 295 13.32 -2.29 1.71
CA VAL A 295 12.24 -2.20 0.71
C VAL A 295 12.81 -1.98 -0.68
N ILE A 296 13.65 -0.95 -0.83
CA ILE A 296 14.22 -0.58 -2.13
C ILE A 296 15.06 -1.75 -2.67
N LYS A 297 15.93 -2.34 -1.84
CA LYS A 297 16.72 -3.52 -2.25
C LYS A 297 15.84 -4.65 -2.73
N ASN A 298 14.75 -4.94 -2.03
CA ASN A 298 13.85 -6.01 -2.42
C ASN A 298 13.14 -5.73 -3.76
N ASP A 299 12.65 -4.52 -3.97
CA ASP A 299 12.03 -4.14 -5.24
C ASP A 299 13.03 -4.18 -6.41
N LEU A 300 14.26 -3.70 -6.19
CA LEU A 300 15.31 -3.76 -7.20
C LEU A 300 15.70 -5.20 -7.57
N LYS A 301 15.84 -6.10 -6.57
CA LYS A 301 16.08 -7.54 -6.80
C LYS A 301 14.95 -8.19 -7.60
N ASN A 302 13.71 -7.76 -7.36
CA ASN A 302 12.54 -8.20 -8.10
C ASN A 302 12.31 -7.45 -9.42
N LYS A 303 13.28 -6.64 -9.89
CA LYS A 303 13.21 -5.86 -11.14
C LYS A 303 11.99 -4.92 -11.19
N ARG A 304 11.56 -4.40 -10.04
CA ARG A 304 10.47 -3.44 -9.92
C ARG A 304 11.03 -2.01 -9.95
N PRO A 305 10.44 -1.11 -10.75
CA PRO A 305 10.87 0.27 -10.78
C PRO A 305 10.59 0.97 -9.44
N VAL A 306 11.54 1.78 -8.99
CA VAL A 306 11.45 2.62 -7.80
C VAL A 306 11.61 4.07 -8.20
N VAL A 307 10.70 4.94 -7.75
CA VAL A 307 10.72 6.39 -7.97
C VAL A 307 11.01 7.10 -6.66
N ILE A 308 12.11 7.83 -6.61
CA ILE A 308 12.51 8.64 -5.46
C ILE A 308 12.03 10.07 -5.67
N ILE A 309 11.27 10.62 -4.71
CA ILE A 309 10.83 12.01 -4.72
C ILE A 309 11.95 12.89 -4.14
N HIS A 310 12.82 13.43 -5.00
CA HIS A 310 13.91 14.31 -4.54
C HIS A 310 13.35 15.65 -4.06
N GLY A 311 13.90 16.14 -2.94
CA GLY A 311 13.39 17.33 -2.24
C GLY A 311 12.40 17.02 -1.11
N SER A 312 11.98 15.75 -0.95
CA SER A 312 11.06 15.35 0.13
C SER A 312 11.73 15.12 1.49
N GLY A 313 13.07 15.05 1.54
CA GLY A 313 13.84 14.95 2.79
C GLY A 313 14.51 13.59 3.02
N ARG A 314 15.28 13.50 4.11
CA ARG A 314 15.94 12.28 4.64
C ARG A 314 16.49 11.34 3.55
N LEU A 315 16.12 10.06 3.54
CA LEU A 315 16.66 9.04 2.65
C LEU A 315 16.43 9.38 1.17
N ALA A 316 15.27 9.90 0.81
CA ALA A 316 14.96 10.29 -0.56
C ALA A 316 15.94 11.35 -1.09
N ASN A 317 16.34 12.31 -0.25
CA ASN A 317 17.34 13.31 -0.63
C ASN A 317 18.76 12.73 -0.71
N VAL A 318 19.13 11.85 0.23
CA VAL A 318 20.42 11.13 0.19
C VAL A 318 20.54 10.35 -1.13
N LEU A 319 19.58 9.48 -1.42
CA LEU A 319 19.60 8.65 -2.63
C LEU A 319 19.51 9.48 -3.91
N GLY A 320 18.61 10.46 -3.98
CA GLY A 320 18.47 11.28 -5.18
C GLY A 320 19.72 12.10 -5.50
N THR A 321 20.39 12.64 -4.47
CA THR A 321 21.64 13.40 -4.66
C THR A 321 22.79 12.47 -5.05
N LEU A 322 22.94 11.32 -4.39
CA LEU A 322 24.00 10.35 -4.72
C LEU A 322 23.81 9.72 -6.11
N LEU A 323 22.58 9.51 -6.57
CA LEU A 323 22.31 9.05 -7.95
C LEU A 323 22.74 10.08 -9.00
N GLU A 324 22.56 11.37 -8.73
CA GLU A 324 23.05 12.45 -9.60
C GLU A 324 24.59 12.49 -9.61
N VAL A 325 25.23 12.34 -8.45
CA VAL A 325 26.69 12.29 -8.32
C VAL A 325 27.27 11.06 -9.04
N SER A 326 26.69 9.88 -8.84
CA SER A 326 27.06 8.62 -9.51
C SER A 326 26.93 8.69 -11.04
N SER A 327 26.03 9.55 -11.53
CA SER A 327 25.89 9.76 -12.99
C SER A 327 27.01 10.65 -13.57
N LYS A 328 27.73 11.40 -12.72
CA LYS A 328 28.81 12.32 -13.12
C LYS A 328 30.19 11.78 -12.78
N LYS A 329 30.33 11.04 -11.68
CA LYS A 329 31.56 10.39 -11.21
C LYS A 329 31.45 8.88 -11.44
N ASN A 330 32.47 8.24 -12.00
CA ASN A 330 32.49 6.78 -12.20
C ASN A 330 32.52 5.98 -10.87
N THR A 331 32.85 6.60 -9.74
CA THR A 331 32.96 5.93 -8.44
C THR A 331 32.47 6.85 -7.31
N LEU A 332 31.67 6.29 -6.40
CA LEU A 332 31.15 6.95 -5.20
C LEU A 332 32.02 6.63 -3.98
N GLU A 333 32.69 7.64 -3.43
CA GLU A 333 33.52 7.50 -2.24
C GLU A 333 32.68 7.37 -0.95
N ASN A 334 33.26 6.83 0.13
CA ASN A 334 32.56 6.75 1.43
C ASN A 334 32.18 8.14 1.91
N THR A 335 33.12 9.06 1.76
CA THR A 335 33.03 10.48 2.12
C THR A 335 31.84 11.15 1.44
N ASP A 336 31.57 10.87 0.16
CA ASP A 336 30.40 11.40 -0.55
C ASP A 336 29.10 10.94 0.13
N VAL A 337 29.00 9.67 0.53
CA VAL A 337 27.81 9.10 1.19
C VAL A 337 27.64 9.64 2.61
N GLU A 338 28.72 9.65 3.39
CA GLU A 338 28.76 10.16 4.77
C GLU A 338 28.32 11.63 4.82
N GLN A 339 28.80 12.47 3.90
CA GLN A 339 28.40 13.87 3.81
C GLN A 339 26.89 14.02 3.56
N GLN A 340 26.30 13.19 2.70
CA GLN A 340 24.85 13.25 2.45
C GLN A 340 24.05 12.74 3.66
N ILE A 341 24.53 11.70 4.35
CA ILE A 341 23.90 11.22 5.58
C ILE A 341 23.94 12.32 6.65
N ALA A 342 25.10 12.92 6.91
CA ALA A 342 25.25 14.01 7.86
C ALA A 342 24.31 15.19 7.56
N LEU A 343 24.18 15.56 6.27
CA LEU A 343 23.32 16.65 5.83
C LEU A 343 21.82 16.40 6.06
N PHE A 344 21.34 15.18 5.77
CA PHE A 344 19.91 14.87 5.77
C PHE A 344 19.43 14.05 6.98
N PHE A 345 20.36 13.59 7.81
CA PHE A 345 20.13 12.92 9.08
C PHE A 345 21.06 13.50 10.17
N PRO A 346 20.89 14.78 10.55
CA PRO A 346 21.79 15.44 11.52
C PRO A 346 21.75 14.79 12.92
N GLU A 347 20.66 14.09 13.24
CA GLU A 347 20.51 13.32 14.49
C GLU A 347 21.49 12.13 14.54
N CYS A 348 21.88 11.58 13.39
CA CYS A 348 22.70 10.38 13.29
C CYS A 348 24.18 10.60 13.63
N GLU A 349 24.70 11.83 13.55
CA GLU A 349 26.11 12.11 13.89
C GLU A 349 26.44 11.84 15.37
N ARG A 350 25.42 11.80 16.25
CA ARG A 350 25.61 11.58 17.69
C ARG A 350 25.15 10.21 18.19
N GLU A 351 24.28 9.54 17.44
CA GLU A 351 23.51 8.39 17.95
C GLU A 351 23.90 7.05 17.30
N LEU A 352 24.52 7.05 16.11
CA LEU A 352 24.90 5.82 15.42
C LEU A 352 26.33 5.40 15.73
N ASP A 353 26.52 4.11 16.03
CA ASP A 353 27.86 3.53 16.11
C ASP A 353 28.50 3.37 14.72
N GLU A 354 29.82 3.22 14.70
CA GLU A 354 30.60 3.12 13.45
C GLU A 354 30.17 1.91 12.60
N VAL A 355 29.81 0.80 13.26
CA VAL A 355 29.41 -0.45 12.60
C VAL A 355 28.08 -0.27 11.86
N THR A 356 27.10 0.37 12.50
CA THR A 356 25.80 0.67 11.92
C THR A 356 25.94 1.66 10.77
N MET A 357 26.79 2.67 10.92
CA MET A 357 27.08 3.63 9.85
C MET A 357 27.71 2.94 8.63
N GLN A 358 28.70 2.08 8.83
CA GLN A 358 29.29 1.28 7.75
C GLN A 358 28.27 0.36 7.07
N SER A 359 27.36 -0.25 7.84
CA SER A 359 26.26 -1.06 7.32
C SER A 359 25.29 -0.22 6.45
N ILE A 360 24.91 0.97 6.91
CA ILE A 360 24.04 1.89 6.14
C ILE A 360 24.72 2.31 4.83
N ILE A 361 26.00 2.69 4.88
CA ILE A 361 26.78 3.06 3.70
C ILE A 361 26.84 1.90 2.70
N ALA A 362 27.08 0.67 3.18
CA ALA A 362 27.08 -0.52 2.35
C ALA A 362 25.72 -0.77 1.68
N ASN A 363 24.62 -0.62 2.43
CA ASN A 363 23.26 -0.75 1.92
C ASN A 363 22.92 0.30 0.86
N ILE A 364 23.31 1.57 1.07
CA ILE A 364 23.13 2.64 0.09
C ILE A 364 23.91 2.31 -1.19
N ARG A 365 25.16 1.86 -1.07
CA ARG A 365 25.93 1.44 -2.25
C ARG A 365 25.31 0.28 -3.00
N GLU A 366 24.78 -0.71 -2.30
CA GLU A 366 24.08 -1.84 -2.92
C GLU A 366 22.92 -1.34 -3.78
N VAL A 367 22.10 -0.43 -3.25
CA VAL A 367 20.99 0.20 -3.98
C VAL A 367 21.51 0.96 -5.20
N LEU A 368 22.62 1.70 -5.08
CA LEU A 368 23.17 2.55 -6.15
C LEU A 368 24.01 1.83 -7.20
N LYS A 369 24.09 0.49 -7.17
CA LYS A 369 24.85 -0.28 -8.18
C LYS A 369 24.34 -0.04 -9.60
N MET A 370 25.26 -0.10 -10.56
CA MET A 370 24.97 0.12 -11.98
C MET A 370 23.92 -0.85 -12.55
N GLU A 371 23.85 -2.09 -12.03
CA GLU A 371 22.84 -3.08 -12.43
C GLU A 371 21.39 -2.60 -12.18
N TYR A 372 21.20 -1.74 -11.18
CA TYR A 372 19.88 -1.22 -10.80
C TYR A 372 19.53 0.12 -11.44
N ARG A 373 20.41 0.68 -12.27
CA ARG A 373 20.27 2.05 -12.81
C ARG A 373 18.98 2.27 -13.61
N ASN A 374 18.48 1.24 -14.31
CA ASN A 374 17.25 1.31 -15.09
C ASN A 374 15.98 1.25 -14.23
N TYR A 375 16.08 0.70 -13.02
CA TYR A 375 14.97 0.55 -12.09
C TYR A 375 14.88 1.73 -11.10
N LEU A 376 15.99 2.39 -10.80
CA LEU A 376 16.03 3.59 -9.96
C LEU A 376 15.77 4.88 -10.77
N ASN A 377 14.65 5.52 -10.46
CA ASN A 377 14.18 6.74 -11.09
C ASN A 377 14.05 7.86 -10.05
N ILE A 378 14.28 9.09 -10.48
CA ILE A 378 14.16 10.28 -9.62
C ILE A 378 13.09 11.17 -10.23
N PHE A 379 12.13 11.59 -9.41
CA PHE A 379 11.28 12.73 -9.70
C PHE A 379 11.86 13.96 -9.03
N LYS A 380 12.11 15.00 -9.83
CA LYS A 380 12.66 16.28 -9.37
C LYS A 380 11.87 17.44 -9.96
N LEU A 381 11.35 18.29 -9.09
CA LEU A 381 10.43 19.37 -9.42
C LEU A 381 10.99 20.37 -10.44
N GLU A 382 12.29 20.64 -10.43
CA GLU A 382 12.92 21.58 -11.37
C GLU A 382 13.10 21.01 -12.78
N ARG A 383 13.13 19.67 -12.92
CA ARG A 383 13.47 18.99 -14.17
C ARG A 383 12.26 18.33 -14.83
N ASP A 384 11.41 17.71 -14.02
CA ASP A 384 10.36 16.81 -14.51
C ASP A 384 9.01 17.53 -14.57
N THR A 385 8.26 17.29 -15.64
CA THR A 385 6.97 17.95 -15.90
C THR A 385 5.88 17.55 -14.90
N SER A 386 5.80 16.26 -14.57
CA SER A 386 4.82 15.74 -13.61
C SER A 386 5.27 14.39 -13.04
N LEU A 387 4.74 14.04 -11.87
CA LEU A 387 5.01 12.74 -11.23
C LEU A 387 4.49 11.58 -12.08
N THR A 388 3.31 11.72 -12.70
CA THR A 388 2.73 10.69 -13.59
C THR A 388 3.64 10.41 -14.77
N ASP A 389 4.29 11.43 -15.34
CA ASP A 389 5.24 11.24 -16.45
C ASP A 389 6.47 10.44 -16.00
N THR A 390 6.98 10.72 -14.80
CA THR A 390 8.10 9.96 -14.24
C THR A 390 7.71 8.52 -13.94
N ILE A 391 6.48 8.26 -13.48
CA ILE A 391 5.94 6.91 -13.29
C ILE A 391 5.89 6.16 -14.63
N ILE A 392 5.33 6.76 -15.70
CA ILE A 392 5.28 6.13 -17.03
C ILE A 392 6.69 5.87 -17.57
N LYS A 393 7.59 6.86 -17.49
CA LYS A 393 9.00 6.71 -17.93
C LYS A 393 9.73 5.62 -17.15
N ALA A 394 9.45 5.46 -15.86
CA ALA A 394 10.04 4.41 -15.04
C ALA A 394 9.56 3.02 -15.49
N MET A 395 8.26 2.88 -15.77
CA MET A 395 7.69 1.62 -16.29
C MET A 395 8.20 1.28 -17.69
N ASP A 396 8.39 2.28 -18.56
CA ASP A 396 8.92 2.10 -19.92
C ASP A 396 10.34 1.52 -19.97
N LYS A 397 11.16 1.78 -18.94
CA LYS A 397 12.53 1.24 -18.86
C LYS A 397 12.56 -0.24 -18.47
N VAL A 398 11.46 -0.77 -17.94
CA VAL A 398 11.40 -2.11 -17.40
C VAL A 398 10.90 -3.08 -18.44
N GLN A 399 11.58 -4.23 -18.55
CA GLN A 399 11.12 -5.33 -19.38
C GLN A 399 9.73 -5.78 -18.94
N SER A 400 8.74 -5.54 -19.80
CA SER A 400 7.33 -5.79 -19.54
C SER A 400 6.82 -6.87 -20.49
N ASN A 401 5.98 -7.78 -19.99
CA ASN A 401 5.29 -8.75 -20.83
C ASN A 401 4.21 -8.06 -21.72
N SER A 402 3.61 -8.78 -22.66
CA SER A 402 2.62 -8.20 -23.59
C SER A 402 1.39 -7.63 -22.87
N VAL A 403 0.91 -8.30 -21.81
CA VAL A 403 -0.26 -7.85 -21.02
C VAL A 403 0.06 -6.55 -20.30
N GLN A 404 1.21 -6.50 -19.63
CA GLN A 404 1.75 -5.32 -18.98
C GLN A 404 1.88 -4.16 -19.98
N GLN A 405 2.46 -4.38 -21.16
CA GLN A 405 2.54 -3.33 -22.19
C GLN A 405 1.16 -2.79 -22.59
N ARG A 406 0.15 -3.66 -22.74
CA ARG A 406 -1.24 -3.25 -23.02
C ARG A 406 -1.82 -2.42 -21.87
N ASN A 407 -1.64 -2.86 -20.63
CA ASN A 407 -2.08 -2.16 -19.42
C ASN A 407 -1.45 -0.76 -19.32
N LEU A 408 -0.15 -0.65 -19.59
CA LEU A 408 0.53 0.64 -19.63
C LEU A 408 -0.06 1.60 -20.67
N LEU A 409 -0.42 1.11 -21.86
CA LEU A 409 -1.04 1.95 -22.90
C LEU A 409 -2.43 2.43 -22.50
N ARG A 410 -3.23 1.61 -21.80
CA ARG A 410 -4.51 2.03 -21.23
C ARG A 410 -4.32 3.17 -20.23
N LEU A 411 -3.31 3.06 -19.36
CA LEU A 411 -2.95 4.10 -18.40
C LEU A 411 -2.47 5.39 -19.08
N VAL A 412 -1.68 5.27 -20.15
CA VAL A 412 -1.23 6.43 -20.96
C VAL A 412 -2.42 7.22 -21.51
N VAL A 413 -3.45 6.53 -22.03
CA VAL A 413 -4.69 7.17 -22.48
C VAL A 413 -5.45 7.76 -21.30
N SER A 414 -5.60 7.00 -20.20
CA SER A 414 -6.32 7.46 -19.01
C SER A 414 -5.72 8.71 -18.37
N TRP A 415 -4.39 8.78 -18.30
CA TRP A 415 -3.68 9.91 -17.71
C TRP A 415 -3.46 11.04 -18.69
N ASN A 416 -3.98 10.92 -19.92
CA ASN A 416 -3.79 11.88 -21.01
C ASN A 416 -2.30 12.20 -21.25
N TYR A 417 -1.43 11.18 -21.25
CA TYR A 417 0.01 11.35 -21.42
C TYR A 417 0.37 11.53 -22.90
N VAL A 418 0.04 12.72 -23.43
CA VAL A 418 0.14 13.08 -24.85
C VAL A 418 1.54 12.89 -25.43
N HIS A 419 2.60 13.05 -24.63
CA HIS A 419 3.97 12.82 -25.08
C HIS A 419 4.23 11.40 -25.62
N ARG A 420 3.44 10.40 -25.19
CA ARG A 420 3.57 9.02 -25.68
C ARG A 420 3.06 8.84 -27.10
N VAL A 421 2.13 9.68 -27.55
CA VAL A 421 1.50 9.59 -28.89
C VAL A 421 2.54 9.53 -30.01
N GLN A 422 3.63 10.28 -29.88
CA GLN A 422 4.70 10.32 -30.89
C GLN A 422 5.57 9.06 -30.94
N ASN A 423 5.62 8.31 -29.83
CA ASN A 423 6.48 7.14 -29.63
C ASN A 423 5.66 5.90 -29.23
N MET A 424 4.44 5.77 -29.78
CA MET A 424 3.62 4.59 -29.56
C MET A 424 4.33 3.33 -30.10
N PRO A 425 4.27 2.19 -29.41
CA PRO A 425 4.99 1.00 -29.84
C PRO A 425 4.43 0.47 -31.17
N LYS A 426 5.26 0.52 -32.22
CA LYS A 426 4.86 0.10 -33.58
C LYS A 426 4.44 -1.37 -33.67
N HIS A 427 5.07 -2.24 -32.89
CA HIS A 427 4.76 -3.68 -32.89
C HIS A 427 3.38 -4.01 -32.31
N LEU A 428 2.76 -3.08 -31.59
CA LEU A 428 1.39 -3.26 -31.09
C LEU A 428 0.35 -2.73 -32.08
N GLU A 429 0.76 -2.02 -33.14
CA GLU A 429 -0.16 -1.42 -34.12
C GLU A 429 -1.02 -2.45 -34.87
N ASP A 430 -0.50 -3.66 -35.07
CA ASP A 430 -1.24 -4.73 -35.75
C ASP A 430 -2.22 -5.46 -34.82
N ASP A 431 -2.29 -5.07 -33.54
CA ASP A 431 -3.22 -5.67 -32.56
C ASP A 431 -4.65 -5.19 -32.80
N GLN A 432 -5.38 -5.98 -33.58
CA GLN A 432 -6.79 -5.75 -33.95
C GLN A 432 -7.75 -5.65 -32.76
N THR A 433 -7.34 -6.04 -31.55
CA THR A 433 -8.18 -5.98 -30.35
C THR A 433 -7.85 -4.79 -29.46
N LEU A 434 -6.56 -4.48 -29.30
CA LEU A 434 -6.11 -3.44 -28.39
C LEU A 434 -6.45 -2.04 -28.90
N TYR A 435 -6.13 -1.74 -30.15
CA TYR A 435 -6.27 -0.39 -30.69
C TYR A 435 -7.72 0.11 -30.72
N PRO A 436 -8.73 -0.68 -31.16
CA PRO A 436 -10.13 -0.29 -31.04
C PRO A 436 -10.55 -0.04 -29.59
N SER A 437 -10.06 -0.82 -28.63
CA SER A 437 -10.37 -0.63 -27.21
C SER A 437 -9.77 0.68 -26.66
N LEU A 438 -8.54 1.02 -27.04
CA LEU A 438 -7.89 2.29 -26.65
C LEU A 438 -8.57 3.49 -27.29
N PHE A 439 -9.05 3.34 -28.54
CA PHE A 439 -9.84 4.37 -29.20
C PHE A 439 -11.18 4.60 -28.49
N GLN A 440 -11.89 3.53 -28.10
CA GLN A 440 -13.11 3.62 -27.29
C GLN A 440 -12.88 4.40 -26.00
N GLN A 441 -11.80 4.05 -25.32
CA GLN A 441 -11.44 4.63 -24.05
C GLN A 441 -11.13 6.12 -24.23
N ALA A 442 -10.36 6.49 -25.27
CA ALA A 442 -10.06 7.87 -25.59
C ALA A 442 -11.33 8.70 -25.89
N LEU A 443 -12.34 8.11 -26.53
CA LEU A 443 -13.64 8.76 -26.75
C LEU A 443 -14.41 8.95 -25.44
N LYS A 444 -14.57 7.88 -24.65
CA LYS A 444 -15.31 7.90 -23.37
C LYS A 444 -14.71 8.88 -22.37
N GLU A 445 -13.38 8.96 -22.32
CA GLU A 445 -12.66 9.83 -21.39
C GLU A 445 -12.36 11.23 -21.97
N ASN A 446 -12.88 11.56 -23.15
CA ASN A 446 -12.66 12.84 -23.83
C ASN A 446 -11.16 13.21 -23.97
N ARG A 447 -10.40 12.35 -24.66
CA ARG A 447 -8.96 12.49 -24.92
C ARG A 447 -8.71 12.86 -26.39
N PRO A 448 -8.95 14.11 -26.82
CA PRO A 448 -9.00 14.49 -28.23
C PRO A 448 -7.70 14.24 -29.00
N VAL A 449 -6.54 14.41 -28.36
CA VAL A 449 -5.25 14.16 -29.02
C VAL A 449 -5.04 12.67 -29.32
N PHE A 450 -5.50 11.79 -28.43
CA PHE A 450 -5.49 10.34 -28.66
C PHE A 450 -6.51 9.95 -29.71
N VAL A 451 -7.71 10.55 -29.70
CA VAL A 451 -8.74 10.34 -30.73
C VAL A 451 -8.19 10.71 -32.12
N ASP A 452 -7.59 11.88 -32.28
CA ASP A 452 -6.97 12.31 -33.55
C ASP A 452 -5.84 11.36 -33.98
N TYR A 453 -4.98 10.93 -33.05
CA TYR A 453 -3.93 9.96 -33.33
C TYR A 453 -4.48 8.64 -33.89
N PHE A 454 -5.48 8.06 -33.23
CA PHE A 454 -6.08 6.80 -33.66
C PHE A 454 -6.85 6.95 -34.97
N LEU A 455 -7.55 8.08 -35.18
CA LEU A 455 -8.23 8.38 -36.45
C LEU A 455 -7.25 8.44 -37.62
N ARG A 456 -6.17 9.21 -37.52
CA ARG A 456 -5.20 9.37 -38.62
C ARG A 456 -4.54 8.05 -39.04
N ARG A 457 -4.50 7.07 -38.15
CA ARG A 457 -3.77 5.82 -38.36
C ARG A 457 -4.66 4.63 -38.72
N TYR A 458 -5.94 4.63 -38.28
CA TYR A 458 -6.87 3.51 -38.49
C TYR A 458 -8.17 3.87 -39.19
N TYR A 459 -8.51 5.16 -39.31
CA TYR A 459 -9.73 5.56 -40.01
C TYR A 459 -9.53 5.41 -41.51
N ASN A 460 -10.12 4.36 -42.09
CA ASN A 460 -10.29 4.25 -43.53
C ASN A 460 -11.75 4.60 -43.89
N PRO A 461 -12.01 5.80 -44.44
CA PRO A 461 -13.38 6.23 -44.78
C PRO A 461 -14.11 5.32 -45.77
N LEU A 462 -13.40 4.42 -46.48
CA LEU A 462 -13.98 3.51 -47.47
C LEU A 462 -14.42 2.15 -46.92
N THR A 463 -13.92 1.75 -45.73
CA THR A 463 -14.23 0.44 -45.12
C THR A 463 -14.91 0.55 -43.76
N THR A 464 -14.97 1.76 -43.18
CA THR A 464 -15.42 1.94 -41.79
C THR A 464 -16.92 2.26 -41.72
N THR A 465 -17.78 1.30 -42.09
CA THR A 465 -19.22 1.32 -41.74
C THR A 465 -19.42 1.33 -40.23
N THR A 466 -18.46 0.73 -39.51
CA THR A 466 -18.39 0.62 -38.06
C THR A 466 -18.27 1.95 -37.34
N TYR A 467 -17.72 3.01 -37.93
CA TYR A 467 -17.48 4.29 -37.22
C TYR A 467 -18.79 4.99 -36.84
N ILE A 468 -19.77 4.98 -37.75
CA ILE A 468 -21.09 5.53 -37.51
C ILE A 468 -21.87 4.62 -36.56
N GLU A 469 -21.87 3.30 -36.77
CA GLU A 469 -22.53 2.34 -35.86
C GLU A 469 -21.96 2.40 -34.43
N TYR A 470 -20.65 2.62 -34.30
CA TYR A 470 -19.95 2.70 -33.02
C TYR A 470 -20.22 4.01 -32.26
N LEU A 471 -20.27 5.14 -32.96
CA LEU A 471 -20.73 6.41 -32.39
C LEU A 471 -22.22 6.33 -31.99
N THR A 472 -23.04 5.62 -32.78
CA THR A 472 -24.46 5.41 -32.47
C THR A 472 -24.63 4.57 -31.20
N ALA A 473 -23.79 3.54 -30.98
CA ALA A 473 -23.77 2.72 -29.77
C ALA A 473 -23.16 3.41 -28.53
N LEU A 474 -22.42 4.51 -28.73
CA LEU A 474 -21.86 5.35 -27.66
C LEU A 474 -22.83 6.44 -27.18
N ILE A 475 -23.79 6.81 -28.03
CA ILE A 475 -24.82 7.83 -27.77
C ILE A 475 -26.11 7.20 -27.18
N SER A 476 -26.36 5.91 -27.44
CA SER A 476 -27.39 5.09 -26.77
C SER A 476 -26.95 4.59 -25.41
#